data_AF-A0A0M3DAK5-F1
#
_entry.id   AF-A0A0M3DAK5-F1
#
_cell.length_a   1.000
_cell.length_b   1.000
_cell.length_c   1.000
_cell.angle_alpha   90.00
_cell.angle_beta   90.00
_cell.angle_gamma   90.00
#
_symmetry.space_group_name_H-M   'P 1'
#
loop_
_entity.id
_entity.type
_entity.pdbx_description
1 polymer ?
#
loop_
_entity_poly.entity_id
_entity_poly.type
_entity_poly.pdbx_seq_one_letter_code
_entity_poly.pdbx_strand_id
1 'polypeptide(L)'
;MENPLDGVIPDFSIFGAEFTELWQKLLGGIWALAIVASIVFLIMGLIKVGQNGEVNPQAVAEGKKQVLMSAVSLGGLVALAVIVGAIIAIFS
;
A
#
# COMPACT_ATOMS: atom_id res chain seq x y z
N MET A 1 -17.77 28.95 22.87
CA MET A 1 -16.30 28.84 22.93
C MET A 1 -15.85 28.47 21.53
N GLU A 2 -14.94 29.22 20.93
CA GLU A 2 -14.33 28.86 19.65
C GLU A 2 -13.50 27.58 19.80
N ASN A 3 -13.45 26.76 18.74
CA ASN A 3 -12.65 25.55 18.71
C ASN A 3 -11.16 25.94 18.75
N PRO A 4 -10.39 25.55 19.77
CA PRO A 4 -8.97 25.89 19.85
C PRO A 4 -8.11 25.17 18.81
N LEU A 5 -8.67 24.23 18.06
CA LEU A 5 -8.01 23.49 16.97
C LEU A 5 -8.40 24.00 15.58
N ASP A 6 -9.20 25.06 15.49
CA ASP A 6 -9.61 25.62 14.20
C ASP A 6 -8.38 26.14 13.44
N GLY A 7 -8.20 25.67 12.20
CA GLY A 7 -7.02 25.97 11.37
C GLY A 7 -5.73 25.24 11.74
N VAL A 8 -5.73 24.35 12.72
CA VAL A 8 -4.54 23.52 13.03
C VAL A 8 -4.44 22.37 12.04
N ILE A 9 -3.51 22.48 11.10
CA ILE A 9 -3.20 21.44 10.12
C ILE A 9 -1.95 20.64 10.50
N PRO A 10 -1.88 19.34 10.16
CA PRO A 10 -0.68 18.54 10.40
C PRO A 10 0.51 19.09 9.60
N ASP A 11 1.50 19.64 10.30
CA ASP A 11 2.77 20.09 9.72
C ASP A 11 3.95 19.38 10.40
N PHE A 12 4.62 18.49 9.67
CA PHE A 12 5.78 17.77 10.17
C PHE A 12 7.09 18.58 10.06
N SER A 13 7.08 19.71 9.36
CA SER A 13 8.24 20.58 9.22
C SER A 13 8.63 21.26 10.54
N ILE A 14 7.72 21.28 11.53
CA ILE A 14 7.96 21.79 12.89
C ILE A 14 9.12 21.08 13.60
N PHE A 15 9.43 19.85 13.20
CA PHE A 15 10.53 19.06 13.74
C PHE A 15 11.86 19.27 12.99
N GLY A 16 11.87 20.11 11.95
CA GLY A 16 13.03 20.42 11.13
C GLY A 16 13.09 19.66 9.80
N ALA A 17 13.89 20.20 8.87
CA ALA A 17 14.05 19.67 7.52
C ALA A 17 14.70 18.27 7.50
N GLU A 18 15.74 18.04 8.31
CA GLU A 18 16.44 16.75 8.38
C GLU A 18 15.52 15.62 8.86
N PHE A 19 14.71 15.89 9.89
CA PHE A 19 13.71 14.93 10.37
C PHE A 19 12.67 14.63 9.30
N THR A 20 12.17 15.68 8.63
CA THR A 20 11.19 15.55 7.55
C THR A 20 11.70 14.66 6.41
N GLU A 21 12.93 14.91 5.97
CA GLU A 21 13.56 14.12 4.92
C GLU A 21 13.80 12.66 5.34
N LEU A 22 14.21 12.43 6.59
CA LEU A 22 14.48 11.09 7.12
C LEU A 22 13.22 10.21 7.11
N TRP A 23 12.12 10.66 7.71
CA TRP A 23 10.92 9.82 7.79
C TRP A 23 10.30 9.61 6.41
N GLN A 24 10.37 10.61 5.52
CA GLN A 24 9.91 10.48 4.13
C GLN A 24 10.69 9.42 3.37
N LYS A 25 12.02 9.39 3.50
CA LYS A 25 12.88 8.36 2.89
C LYS A 25 12.55 6.97 3.43
N LEU A 26 12.40 6.83 4.75
CA LEU A 26 12.06 5.54 5.37
C LEU A 26 10.69 5.04 4.91
N LEU A 27 9.68 5.91 4.91
CA LEU A 27 8.33 5.55 4.47
C LEU A 27 8.31 5.20 2.98
N GLY A 28 8.96 6.00 2.14
CA GLY A 28 9.08 5.72 0.70
C GLY A 28 9.79 4.40 0.42
N GLY A 29 10.85 4.10 1.16
CA GLY A 29 11.57 2.83 1.06
C GLY A 29 10.71 1.62 1.45
N ILE A 30 10.04 1.67 2.60
CA ILE A 30 9.14 0.59 3.06
C ILE A 30 7.98 0.39 2.08
N TRP A 31 7.42 1.49 1.56
CA TRP A 31 6.32 1.43 0.61
C TRP A 31 6.73 0.78 -0.71
N ALA A 32 7.89 1.15 -1.26
CA ALA A 32 8.44 0.52 -2.45
C ALA A 32 8.68 -0.99 -2.26
N LEU A 33 9.22 -1.38 -1.10
CA LEU A 33 9.43 -2.79 -0.76
C LEU A 33 8.10 -3.55 -0.66
N ALA A 34 7.05 -2.95 -0.09
CA ALA A 34 5.72 -3.57 0.00
C ALA A 34 5.08 -3.80 -1.38
N ILE A 35 5.29 -2.87 -2.33
CA ILE A 35 4.85 -3.02 -3.72
C ILE A 35 5.55 -4.21 -4.37
N VAL A 36 6.89 -4.27 -4.26
CA VAL A 36 7.69 -5.40 -4.80
C VAL A 36 7.24 -6.72 -4.21
N ALA A 37 7.06 -6.79 -2.89
CA ALA A 37 6.57 -8.01 -2.23
C ALA A 37 5.19 -8.43 -2.74
N SER A 38 4.26 -7.49 -2.92
CA SER A 38 2.92 -7.78 -3.44
C SER A 38 2.96 -8.31 -4.87
N ILE A 39 3.85 -7.79 -5.73
CA ILE A 39 4.08 -8.31 -7.08
C ILE A 39 4.61 -9.74 -7.03
N VAL A 40 5.60 -10.03 -6.17
CA VAL A 40 6.15 -11.39 -6.01
C VAL A 40 5.06 -12.37 -5.56
N PHE A 41 4.22 -12.00 -4.59
CA PHE A 41 3.10 -12.84 -4.14
C PHE A 41 2.05 -13.06 -5.24
N LEU A 42 1.79 -12.06 -6.07
CA LEU A 42 0.90 -12.17 -7.23
C LEU A 42 1.44 -13.16 -8.26
N ILE A 43 2.73 -13.04 -8.62
CA ILE A 43 3.41 -13.97 -9.53
C ILE A 43 3.30 -15.40 -8.99
N MET A 44 3.61 -15.62 -7.72
CA MET A 44 3.52 -16.96 -7.10
C MET A 44 2.10 -17.52 -7.12
N GLY A 45 1.09 -16.70 -6.87
CA GLY A 45 -0.32 -17.10 -6.94
C GLY A 45 -0.73 -17.53 -8.36
N LEU A 46 -0.30 -16.77 -9.37
CA LEU A 46 -0.56 -17.10 -10.78
C LEU A 46 0.10 -18.41 -11.19
N ILE A 47 1.35 -18.64 -10.78
CA ILE A 47 2.08 -19.89 -11.04
C ILE A 47 1.34 -21.08 -10.40
N LYS A 48 0.89 -20.96 -9.14
CA LYS A 48 0.12 -22.02 -8.46
C LYS A 48 -1.14 -22.41 -9.25
N VAL A 49 -1.87 -21.43 -9.75
CA VAL A 49 -3.08 -21.68 -10.56
C VAL A 49 -2.74 -22.36 -11.88
N GLY A 50 -1.72 -21.87 -12.60
CA GLY A 50 -1.34 -22.40 -13.91
C GLY A 50 -0.80 -23.82 -13.88
N GLN A 51 -0.04 -24.18 -12.84
CA GLN A 51 0.60 -25.51 -12.76
C GLN A 51 -0.31 -26.61 -12.21
N ASN A 52 -1.34 -26.28 -11.43
CA ASN A 52 -2.17 -27.26 -10.72
C ASN A 52 -3.58 -27.45 -11.32
N GLY A 53 -3.89 -26.77 -12.43
CA GLY A 53 -5.24 -26.64 -13.01
C GLY A 53 -6.07 -27.93 -13.06
N GLU A 54 -5.47 -29.04 -13.49
CA GLU A 54 -6.15 -30.33 -13.66
C GLU A 54 -5.71 -31.39 -12.64
N VAL A 55 -4.65 -31.11 -11.87
CA VAL A 55 -3.97 -32.09 -11.00
C VAL A 55 -4.36 -31.92 -9.54
N ASN A 56 -4.52 -30.68 -9.08
CA ASN A 56 -4.81 -30.39 -7.67
C ASN A 56 -5.78 -29.19 -7.54
N PRO A 57 -7.10 -29.46 -7.50
CA PRO A 57 -8.13 -28.43 -7.35
C PRO A 57 -7.98 -27.57 -6.09
N GLN A 58 -7.46 -28.14 -5.00
CA GLN A 58 -7.25 -27.40 -3.76
C GLN A 58 -6.12 -26.37 -3.90
N ALA A 59 -5.00 -26.74 -4.53
CA ALA A 59 -3.90 -25.82 -4.81
C ALA A 59 -4.33 -24.69 -5.76
N VAL A 60 -5.22 -24.98 -6.72
CA VAL A 60 -5.82 -23.96 -7.60
C VAL A 60 -6.69 -22.99 -6.82
N ALA A 61 -7.52 -23.47 -5.89
CA ALA A 61 -8.36 -22.62 -5.05
C ALA A 61 -7.52 -21.69 -4.16
N GLU A 62 -6.46 -22.22 -3.55
CA GLU A 62 -5.51 -21.42 -2.76
C GLU A 62 -4.77 -20.39 -3.62
N GLY A 63 -4.30 -20.80 -4.81
CA GLY A 63 -3.67 -19.91 -5.77
C GLY A 63 -4.58 -18.75 -6.19
N LYS A 64 -5.86 -19.02 -6.50
CA LYS A 64 -6.84 -17.98 -6.83
C LYS A 64 -7.05 -17.00 -5.68
N LYS A 65 -7.16 -17.50 -4.44
CA LYS A 65 -7.25 -16.63 -3.25
C LYS A 65 -6.01 -15.75 -3.11
N GLN A 66 -4.83 -16.33 -3.29
CA GLN A 66 -3.56 -15.60 -3.24
C GLN A 66 -3.49 -14.51 -4.32
N VAL A 67 -3.88 -14.81 -5.56
CA VAL A 67 -3.95 -13.84 -6.67
C VAL A 67 -4.87 -12.67 -6.30
N LEU A 68 -6.08 -12.97 -5.82
CA LEU A 68 -7.04 -11.93 -5.45
C LEU A 68 -6.48 -11.01 -4.36
N MET A 69 -5.97 -11.59 -3.27
CA MET A 69 -5.44 -10.82 -2.15
C MET A 69 -4.23 -9.98 -2.54
N SER A 70 -3.28 -10.56 -3.29
CA SER A 70 -2.08 -9.83 -3.73
C SER A 70 -2.39 -8.76 -4.77
N ALA A 71 -3.36 -8.96 -5.66
CA ALA A 71 -3.82 -7.96 -6.61
C ALA A 71 -4.50 -6.78 -5.89
N VAL A 72 -5.36 -7.05 -4.91
CA VAL A 72 -6.01 -6.00 -4.09
C VAL A 72 -4.95 -5.23 -3.29
N SER A 73 -3.99 -5.93 -2.66
CA SER A 73 -2.88 -5.29 -1.96
C SER A 73 -2.05 -4.40 -2.89
N LEU A 74 -1.68 -4.91 -4.06
CA LEU A 74 -0.91 -4.15 -5.05
C LEU A 74 -1.68 -2.91 -5.52
N GLY A 75 -2.96 -3.08 -5.87
CA GLY A 75 -3.83 -1.97 -6.29
C GLY A 75 -3.95 -0.91 -5.20
N GLY A 76 -4.17 -1.32 -3.95
CA GLY A 76 -4.23 -0.42 -2.80
C GLY A 76 -2.91 0.30 -2.54
N LEU A 77 -1.78 -0.41 -2.61
CA LEU A 77 -0.45 0.18 -2.43
C LEU A 77 -0.13 1.20 -3.52
N VAL A 78 -0.45 0.91 -4.80
CA VAL A 78 -0.22 1.85 -5.91
C VAL A 78 -1.17 3.06 -5.82
N ALA A 79 -2.42 2.85 -5.43
CA ALA A 79 -3.41 3.92 -5.28
C ALA A 79 -3.19 4.78 -4.02
N LEU A 80 -2.34 4.34 -3.07
CA LEU A 80 -2.20 4.95 -1.76
C LEU A 80 -1.86 6.45 -1.83
N ALA A 81 -0.96 6.85 -2.74
CA ALA A 81 -0.61 8.26 -2.92
C ALA A 81 -1.80 9.12 -3.38
N VAL A 82 -2.65 8.58 -4.27
CA VAL A 82 -3.86 9.27 -4.73
C VAL A 82 -4.86 9.42 -3.60
N ILE A 83 -5.07 8.36 -2.82
CA ILE A 83 -6.00 8.37 -1.68
C ILE A 83 -5.56 9.41 -0.65
N VAL A 84 -4.29 9.40 -0.24
CA VAL A 84 -3.76 10.34 0.75
C VAL A 84 -3.82 11.77 0.23
N GLY A 85 -3.37 12.01 -1.01
CA GLY A 85 -3.40 13.34 -1.62
C GLY A 85 -4.82 13.91 -1.74
N ALA A 86 -5.79 13.09 -2.15
CA ALA A 86 -7.19 13.50 -2.26
C ALA A 86 -7.80 13.83 -0.90
N ILE A 87 -7.54 13.04 0.14
CA ILE A 87 -8.01 13.31 1.50
C ILE A 87 -7.44 14.64 1.99
N ILE A 88 -6.13 14.85 1.86
CA ILE A 88 -5.49 16.12 2.26
C ILE A 88 -6.14 17.29 1.53
N ALA A 89 -6.33 17.21 0.20
CA ALA A 89 -6.92 18.30 -0.59
C ALA A 89 -8.37 18.65 -0.21
N ILE A 90 -9.13 17.71 0.36
CA ILE A 90 -10.50 17.97 0.83
C ILE A 90 -10.51 18.72 2.17
N PHE A 91 -9.51 18.49 3.02
CA PHE A 91 -9.46 19.00 4.39
C PHE A 91 -8.41 20.10 4.63
N SER A 92 -7.60 20.43 3.61
CA SER A 92 -6.59 21.50 3.62
C SER A 92 -7.19 22.86 3.34
#